data_AF-A0A8S4NNR0-F1
#
_entry.id   AF-A0A8S4NNR0-F1
#
_cell.length_a   1.000
_cell.length_b   1.000
_cell.length_c   1.000
_cell.angle_alpha   90.00
_cell.angle_beta   90.00
_cell.angle_gamma   90.00
#
_symmetry.space_group_name_H-M   'P 1'
#
loop_
_entity.id
_entity.type
_entity.pdbx_description
1 polymer ?
#
loop_
_entity_poly.entity_id
_entity_poly.type
_entity_poly.pdbx_seq_one_letter_code
_entity_poly.pdbx_strand_id
1 'polypeptide(L)'
;VANQEKGWHTLCLLDIKVKEQSIENLMRGRKIYEPPRYMSVSQAAEQLLEIVENKQKSGDNSATFNKDTLCVGLARIGSETQVIKCGTLEELTKTDLGPPLHSLIITGKTHPLELDMLKLFAVNKDTIELAQSKVEH
;
A
#
# COMPACT_ATOMS: atom_id res chain seq x y z
N VAL A 1 10.85 -5.28 8.09
CA VAL A 1 11.72 -4.37 8.87
C VAL A 1 13.07 -4.17 8.17
N ALA A 2 13.83 -5.25 7.90
CA ALA A 2 15.17 -5.16 7.29
C ALA A 2 15.31 -4.34 5.98
N ASN A 3 14.32 -4.35 5.08
CA ASN A 3 14.39 -3.56 3.84
C ASN A 3 14.36 -2.06 4.14
N GLN A 4 13.42 -1.62 4.98
CA GLN A 4 13.25 -0.21 5.30
C GLN A 4 14.47 0.31 6.06
N GLU A 5 15.00 -0.46 7.02
CA GLU A 5 16.22 -0.11 7.76
C GLU A 5 17.44 0.09 6.84
N LYS A 6 17.47 -0.61 5.71
CA LYS A 6 18.51 -0.46 4.67
C LYS A 6 18.17 0.62 3.62
N GLY A 7 17.05 1.30 3.78
CA GLY A 7 16.55 2.30 2.83
C GLY A 7 16.06 1.71 1.51
N TRP A 8 15.70 0.42 1.46
CA TRP A 8 15.21 -0.23 0.25
C TRP A 8 13.70 -0.11 0.11
N HIS A 9 13.24 0.13 -1.12
CA HIS A 9 11.83 0.03 -1.46
C HIS A 9 11.32 -1.39 -1.25
N THR A 10 10.07 -1.51 -0.82
CA THR A 10 9.42 -2.81 -0.61
C THR A 10 8.16 -2.89 -1.46
N LEU A 11 8.12 -3.85 -2.38
CA LEU A 11 6.92 -4.20 -3.13
C LEU A 11 6.06 -5.14 -2.29
N CYS A 12 4.82 -4.72 -2.02
CA CYS A 12 3.80 -5.49 -1.34
C CYS A 12 2.79 -6.01 -2.37
N LEU A 13 2.75 -7.34 -2.52
CA LEU A 13 1.69 -8.02 -3.27
C LEU A 13 0.47 -8.19 -2.35
N LEU A 14 -0.70 -7.82 -2.86
CA LEU A 14 -1.93 -7.78 -2.06
C LEU A 14 -2.69 -9.10 -2.16
N ASP A 15 -3.48 -9.38 -1.12
CA ASP A 15 -4.18 -10.65 -0.98
C ASP A 15 -5.23 -10.88 -2.09
N ILE A 16 -5.32 -12.13 -2.53
CA ILE A 16 -6.23 -12.58 -3.58
C ILE A 16 -6.88 -13.88 -3.12
N LYS A 17 -8.19 -13.84 -2.92
CA LYS A 17 -8.98 -15.00 -2.52
C LYS A 17 -9.89 -15.39 -3.65
N VAL A 18 -9.58 -16.51 -4.31
CA VAL A 18 -10.33 -17.05 -5.45
C VAL A 18 -10.76 -18.48 -5.14
N LYS A 19 -12.00 -18.83 -5.49
CA LYS A 19 -12.54 -20.20 -5.34
C LYS A 19 -12.46 -20.74 -3.90
N GLU A 20 -12.62 -19.90 -2.89
CA GLU A 20 -12.77 -20.35 -1.51
C GLU A 20 -14.19 -20.86 -1.26
N GLN A 21 -14.33 -21.90 -0.43
CA GLN A 21 -15.63 -22.33 0.08
C GLN A 21 -15.82 -21.70 1.46
N SER A 22 -17.05 -21.25 1.77
CA SER A 22 -17.37 -20.88 3.14
C SER A 22 -17.21 -22.09 4.07
N ILE A 23 -16.88 -21.83 5.34
CA ILE A 23 -16.74 -22.91 6.36
C ILE A 23 -18.00 -23.78 6.38
N GLU A 24 -19.18 -23.17 6.28
CA GLU A 24 -20.45 -23.87 6.25
C GLU A 24 -20.59 -24.79 5.02
N ASN A 25 -20.26 -24.30 3.82
CA ASN A 25 -20.35 -25.09 2.59
C ASN A 25 -19.34 -26.24 2.59
N LEU A 26 -18.14 -26.00 3.11
CA LEU A 26 -17.10 -27.01 3.28
C LEU A 26 -17.55 -28.11 4.25
N MET A 27 -18.07 -27.74 5.42
CA MET A 27 -18.59 -28.69 6.42
C MET A 27 -19.75 -29.53 5.89
N ARG A 28 -20.56 -28.99 4.97
CA ARG A 28 -21.70 -29.68 4.34
C ARG A 28 -21.32 -30.42 3.05
N GLY A 29 -20.05 -30.44 2.65
CA GLY A 29 -19.58 -31.07 1.41
C GLY A 29 -20.15 -30.43 0.12
N ARG A 30 -20.66 -29.19 0.21
CA ARG A 30 -21.26 -28.47 -0.92
C ARG A 30 -20.16 -27.78 -1.71
N LYS A 31 -20.10 -28.04 -3.03
CA LYS A 31 -19.16 -27.39 -3.96
C LYS A 31 -19.63 -25.99 -4.38
N ILE A 32 -19.97 -25.15 -3.40
CA ILE A 32 -20.38 -23.76 -3.62
C ILE A 32 -19.22 -22.86 -3.24
N TYR A 33 -18.74 -22.09 -4.21
CA TYR A 33 -17.58 -21.21 -4.06
C TYR A 33 -18.02 -19.76 -3.94
N GLU A 34 -17.33 -19.01 -3.08
CA GLU A 34 -17.53 -17.57 -2.94
C GLU A 34 -16.98 -16.82 -4.17
N PRO A 35 -17.55 -15.64 -4.49
CA PRO A 35 -17.00 -14.78 -5.52
C PRO A 35 -15.56 -14.36 -5.16
N PRO A 36 -14.72 -14.10 -6.16
CA PRO A 36 -13.33 -13.75 -5.92
C PRO A 36 -13.24 -12.39 -5.21
N ARG A 37 -12.38 -12.31 -4.19
CA ARG A 37 -12.07 -11.09 -3.46
C ARG A 37 -10.62 -10.71 -3.71
N TYR A 38 -10.41 -9.45 -4.06
CA TYR A 38 -9.09 -8.88 -4.29
C TYR A 38 -8.91 -7.72 -3.33
N MET A 39 -7.78 -7.70 -2.62
CA MET A 39 -7.46 -6.62 -1.71
C MET A 39 -7.06 -5.37 -2.50
N SER A 40 -7.64 -4.23 -2.12
CA SER A 40 -7.32 -2.92 -2.68
C SER A 40 -6.14 -2.26 -1.96
N VAL A 41 -5.52 -1.24 -2.58
CA VAL A 41 -4.45 -0.47 -1.94
C VAL A 41 -4.96 0.25 -0.70
N SER A 42 -6.18 0.80 -0.71
CA SER A 42 -6.75 1.48 0.46
C SER A 42 -6.87 0.53 1.65
N GLN A 43 -7.45 -0.66 1.45
CA GLN A 43 -7.55 -1.70 2.48
C GLN A 43 -6.17 -2.13 3.00
N ALA A 44 -5.19 -2.29 2.12
CA ALA A 44 -3.84 -2.64 2.52
C ALA A 44 -3.18 -1.53 3.36
N ALA A 45 -3.37 -0.26 2.96
CA ALA A 45 -2.86 0.90 3.68
C ALA A 45 -3.53 1.05 5.06
N GLU A 46 -4.84 0.83 5.15
CA GLU A 46 -5.59 0.84 6.42
C GLU A 46 -5.05 -0.21 7.39
N GLN A 47 -4.85 -1.45 6.93
CA GLN A 47 -4.31 -2.53 7.76
C GLN A 47 -2.88 -2.23 8.23
N LEU A 48 -2.03 -1.71 7.34
CA LEU A 48 -0.66 -1.32 7.70
C LEU A 48 -0.65 -0.19 8.73
N LEU A 49 -1.52 0.81 8.57
CA LEU A 49 -1.64 1.92 9.50
C LEU A 49 -2.13 1.44 10.88
N GLU A 50 -3.15 0.58 10.92
CA GLU A 50 -3.65 -0.02 12.15
C GLU A 50 -2.54 -0.81 12.88
N ILE A 51 -1.74 -1.60 12.15
CA ILE A 51 -0.60 -2.33 12.73
C ILE A 51 0.41 -1.36 13.36
N VAL A 52 0.75 -0.27 12.67
CA VAL A 52 1.69 0.74 13.19
C VAL A 52 1.13 1.40 14.45
N GLU A 53 -0.13 1.82 14.45
CA GLU A 53 -0.78 2.44 15.61
C GLU A 53 -0.87 1.49 16.80
N ASN A 54 -1.21 0.22 16.57
CA ASN A 54 -1.32 -0.78 17.62
C ASN A 54 0.04 -1.05 18.27
N LYS A 55 1.12 -1.10 17.48
CA LYS A 55 2.49 -1.22 18.00
C LYS A 55 2.89 -0.02 18.86
N GLN A 56 2.57 1.20 18.41
CA GLN A 56 2.84 2.41 19.19
C GLN A 56 2.08 2.39 20.53
N LYS A 57 0.80 2.01 20.52
CA LYS A 57 -0.02 1.87 21.74
C LYS A 57 0.52 0.82 22.71
N SER A 58 1.12 -0.25 22.21
CA SER A 58 1.76 -1.27 23.06
C SER A 58 3.17 -0.89 23.53
N GLY A 59 3.68 0.30 23.17
CA GLY A 59 5.05 0.74 23.49
C GLY A 59 6.13 0.08 22.64
N ASP A 60 5.74 -0.62 21.56
CA ASP A 60 6.65 -1.23 20.60
C ASP A 60 7.04 -0.19 19.52
N ASN A 61 8.24 0.37 19.66
CA ASN A 61 8.80 1.33 18.70
C ASN A 61 9.54 0.67 17.52
N SER A 62 9.30 -0.62 17.23
CA SER A 62 9.90 -1.33 16.09
C SER A 62 9.30 -0.97 14.73
N ALA A 63 8.25 -0.16 14.68
CA ALA A 63 7.66 0.30 13.43
C ALA A 63 8.61 1.24 12.70
N THR A 64 9.08 0.81 11.53
CA THR A 64 10.04 1.58 10.73
C THR A 64 9.39 2.55 9.75
N PHE A 65 8.08 2.50 9.62
CA PHE A 65 7.29 3.43 8.82
C PHE A 65 6.09 3.90 9.64
N ASN A 66 5.49 5.00 9.19
CA ASN A 66 4.39 5.68 9.85
C ASN A 66 3.37 6.18 8.82
N LYS A 67 2.33 6.86 9.31
CA LYS A 67 1.26 7.42 8.49
C LYS A 67 1.75 8.39 7.39
N ASP A 68 2.86 9.08 7.63
CA ASP A 68 3.46 10.07 6.74
C ASP A 68 4.47 9.44 5.76
N THR A 69 4.70 8.12 5.85
CA THR A 69 5.64 7.43 4.96
C THR A 69 5.11 7.45 3.54
N LEU A 70 5.95 7.87 2.60
CA LEU A 70 5.60 7.94 1.19
C LEU A 70 5.43 6.53 0.61
N CYS A 71 4.35 6.33 -0.12
CA CYS A 71 3.96 5.05 -0.71
C CYS A 71 3.49 5.25 -2.15
N VAL A 72 3.47 4.16 -2.91
CA VAL A 72 2.95 4.14 -4.29
C VAL A 72 1.92 3.05 -4.43
N GLY A 73 0.67 3.45 -4.66
CA GLY A 73 -0.39 2.56 -5.09
C GLY A 73 -0.31 2.32 -6.59
N LEU A 74 -0.40 1.05 -6.98
CA LEU A 74 -0.34 0.61 -8.37
C LEU A 74 -1.57 -0.25 -8.68
N ALA A 75 -2.15 -0.05 -9.85
CA ALA A 75 -3.23 -0.89 -10.34
C ALA A 75 -3.06 -1.19 -11.83
N ARG A 76 -3.25 -2.46 -12.19
CA ARG A 76 -3.32 -2.93 -13.58
C ARG A 76 -2.12 -2.49 -14.44
N ILE A 77 -0.92 -2.50 -13.84
CA ILE A 77 0.34 -2.06 -14.48
C ILE A 77 0.58 -2.85 -15.77
N GLY A 78 0.91 -2.13 -16.84
CA GLY A 78 1.11 -2.70 -18.18
C GLY A 78 -0.18 -2.84 -19.00
N SER A 79 -1.34 -2.41 -18.49
CA SER A 79 -2.59 -2.32 -19.25
C SER A 79 -2.92 -0.88 -19.66
N GLU A 80 -3.82 -0.71 -20.64
CA GLU A 80 -4.33 0.60 -21.04
C GLU A 80 -5.05 1.36 -19.92
N THR A 81 -5.57 0.62 -18.93
CA THR A 81 -6.27 1.19 -17.77
C THR A 81 -5.39 1.30 -16.54
N GLN A 82 -4.07 1.23 -16.68
CA GLN A 82 -3.15 1.32 -15.53
C GLN A 82 -3.37 2.60 -14.71
N VAL A 83 -3.25 2.48 -13.40
CA VAL A 83 -3.31 3.63 -12.48
C VAL A 83 -2.13 3.57 -11.54
N ILE A 84 -1.44 4.69 -11.41
CA ILE A 84 -0.34 4.90 -10.48
C ILE A 84 -0.69 6.12 -9.64
N LYS A 85 -0.62 5.98 -8.32
CA LYS A 85 -0.88 7.06 -7.36
C LYS A 85 0.19 7.04 -6.28
N CYS A 86 0.82 8.18 -6.04
CA CYS A 86 1.81 8.36 -5.00
C CYS A 86 1.27 9.30 -3.92
N GLY A 87 1.45 8.93 -2.65
CA GLY A 87 0.97 9.71 -1.51
C GLY A 87 1.47 9.11 -0.22
N THR A 88 1.14 9.72 0.91
CA THR A 88 1.45 9.13 2.21
C THR A 88 0.63 7.86 2.44
N LEU A 89 1.08 7.02 3.37
CA LEU A 89 0.31 5.85 3.79
C LEU A 89 -1.11 6.24 4.18
N GLU A 90 -1.28 7.36 4.91
CA GLU A 90 -2.60 7.90 5.26
C GLU A 90 -3.43 8.32 4.04
N GLU A 91 -2.85 9.02 3.07
CA GLU A 91 -3.57 9.42 1.85
C GLU A 91 -4.04 8.20 1.03
N LEU A 92 -3.21 7.16 0.96
CA LEU A 92 -3.55 5.94 0.23
C LEU A 92 -4.72 5.17 0.85
N THR A 93 -4.98 5.30 2.16
CA THR A 93 -6.20 4.74 2.79
C THR A 93 -7.50 5.27 2.18
N LYS A 94 -7.46 6.48 1.59
CA LYS A 94 -8.65 7.15 1.01
C LYS A 94 -8.62 7.16 -0.52
N THR A 95 -7.61 6.56 -1.14
CA THR A 95 -7.40 6.62 -2.58
C THR A 95 -8.03 5.43 -3.28
N ASP A 96 -8.91 5.71 -4.25
CA ASP A 96 -9.48 4.69 -5.14
C ASP A 96 -8.63 4.57 -6.42
N LEU A 97 -8.19 3.34 -6.72
CA LEU A 97 -7.43 3.01 -7.93
C LEU A 97 -8.30 2.24 -8.95
N GLY A 98 -9.58 2.04 -8.63
CA GLY A 98 -10.55 1.32 -9.43
C GLY A 98 -10.44 -0.21 -9.28
N PRO A 99 -10.69 -0.98 -10.36
CA PRO A 99 -10.77 -2.43 -10.28
C PRO A 99 -9.41 -3.12 -10.08
N PRO A 100 -9.36 -4.35 -9.55
CA PRO A 100 -8.14 -5.12 -9.39
C PRO A 100 -7.40 -5.38 -10.73
N LEU A 101 -6.12 -5.79 -10.73
CA LEU A 101 -5.25 -6.15 -9.61
C LEU A 101 -4.42 -4.98 -9.10
N HIS A 102 -4.21 -4.94 -7.78
CA HIS A 102 -3.50 -3.87 -7.08
C HIS A 102 -2.20 -4.36 -6.45
N SER A 103 -1.22 -3.46 -6.35
CA SER A 103 -0.01 -3.62 -5.55
C SER A 103 0.35 -2.31 -4.86
N LEU A 104 1.12 -2.41 -3.78
CA LEU A 104 1.56 -1.26 -2.99
C LEU A 104 3.08 -1.28 -2.90
N ILE A 105 3.72 -0.13 -3.05
CA ILE A 105 5.16 0.04 -2.75
C ILE A 105 5.28 0.93 -1.53
N ILE A 106 6.00 0.45 -0.51
CA ILE A 106 6.47 1.27 0.60
C ILE A 106 7.85 1.78 0.21
N THR A 107 8.02 3.11 0.16
CA THR A 107 9.29 3.68 -0.27
C THR A 107 10.35 3.58 0.84
N GLY A 108 11.60 3.33 0.44
CA GLY A 108 12.76 3.44 1.32
C GLY A 108 13.38 4.83 1.18
N LYS A 109 14.72 4.89 1.13
CA LYS A 109 15.43 6.13 0.84
C LYS A 109 15.28 6.48 -0.63
N THR A 110 14.63 7.60 -0.93
CA THR A 110 14.37 8.07 -2.29
C THR A 110 15.41 9.09 -2.74
N HIS A 111 15.87 8.96 -3.99
CA HIS A 111 16.71 9.95 -4.64
C HIS A 111 15.86 11.14 -5.16
N PRO A 112 16.37 12.38 -5.24
CA PRO A 112 15.60 13.52 -5.76
C PRO A 112 14.94 13.28 -7.11
N LEU A 113 15.65 12.63 -8.04
CA LEU A 113 15.10 12.24 -9.35
C LEU A 113 13.90 11.28 -9.25
N GLU A 114 13.90 10.36 -8.29
CA GLU A 114 12.76 9.47 -8.06
C GLU A 114 11.57 10.26 -7.53
N LEU A 115 11.81 11.21 -6.62
CA LEU A 115 10.76 12.08 -6.10
C LEU A 115 10.13 12.93 -7.22
N ASP A 116 10.94 13.46 -8.14
CA ASP A 116 10.42 14.21 -9.27
C ASP A 116 9.55 13.36 -10.20
N MET A 117 9.88 12.08 -10.39
CA MET A 117 9.02 11.14 -11.10
C MET A 117 7.72 10.85 -10.33
N LEU A 118 7.81 10.62 -9.01
CA LEU A 118 6.66 10.32 -8.16
C LEU A 118 5.66 11.49 -8.09
N LYS A 119 6.13 12.74 -8.17
CA LYS A 119 5.28 13.94 -8.24
C LYS A 119 4.28 13.90 -9.38
N LEU A 120 4.63 13.30 -10.52
CA LEU A 120 3.73 13.19 -11.67
C LEU A 120 2.47 12.36 -11.35
N PHE A 121 2.54 11.54 -10.30
CA PHE A 121 1.46 10.65 -9.85
C PHE A 121 0.91 11.02 -8.47
N ALA A 122 1.25 12.20 -7.94
CA ALA A 122 0.87 12.62 -6.61
C ALA A 122 -0.66 12.64 -6.42
N VAL A 123 -1.14 12.08 -5.31
CA VAL A 123 -2.51 12.29 -4.82
C VAL A 123 -2.66 13.74 -4.36
N ASN A 124 -1.67 14.22 -3.61
CA ASN A 124 -1.52 15.62 -3.22
C ASN A 124 -0.09 16.09 -3.51
N LYS A 125 0.06 17.15 -4.30
CA LYS A 125 1.38 17.66 -4.72
C LYS A 125 2.14 18.27 -3.55
N ASP A 126 1.44 18.99 -2.67
CA ASP A 126 2.03 19.70 -1.53
C ASP A 126 2.71 18.70 -0.58
N THR A 127 2.12 17.51 -0.42
CA THR A 127 2.65 16.45 0.45
C THR A 127 4.01 15.92 -0.03
N ILE A 128 4.22 15.82 -1.35
CA ILE A 128 5.50 15.35 -1.91
C ILE A 128 6.57 16.45 -1.86
N GLU A 129 6.19 17.72 -1.98
CA GLU A 129 7.12 18.85 -1.80
C GLU A 129 7.66 18.91 -0.36
N LEU A 130 6.79 18.69 0.63
CA LEU A 130 7.17 18.54 2.04
C LEU A 130 8.09 17.33 2.30
N ALA A 131 7.95 16.26 1.53
CA ALA A 131 8.85 15.10 1.62
C ALA A 131 10.24 15.41 1.05
N GLN A 132 10.32 16.20 -0.02
CA GLN A 132 11.60 16.63 -0.62
C GLN A 132 12.39 17.59 0.28
N SER A 133 11.73 18.56 0.92
CA SER A 133 12.40 19.51 1.81
C SER A 133 13.05 18.85 3.02
N LYS A 134 12.62 17.64 3.39
CA LYS A 134 13.21 16.83 4.48
C LYS A 134 14.43 16.01 4.04
N VAL A 135 14.69 15.88 2.73
CA VAL A 135 15.80 15.08 2.17
C VAL A 135 17.01 15.95 1.85
N GLU A 136 16.83 17.26 1.65
CA GLU A 136 17.90 18.23 1.34
C GLU A 136 18.62 18.81 2.57
N HIS A 137 18.27 18.38 3.78
CA HIS A 137 18.89 18.76 5.06
C HIS A 137 19.31 17.52 5.85
#